data_AF-A0A553P342-F1
#
_entry.id   AF-A0A553P342-F1
#
_cell.length_a   1.000
_cell.length_b   1.000
_cell.length_c   1.000
_cell.angle_alpha   90.00
_cell.angle_beta   90.00
_cell.angle_gamma   90.00
#
_symmetry.space_group_name_H-M   'P 1'
#
loop_
_entity.id
_entity.type
_entity.pdbx_description
1 polymer ?
#
loop_
_entity_poly.entity_id
_entity_poly.type
_entity_poly.pdbx_seq_one_letter_code
_entity_poly.pdbx_strand_id
1 'polypeptide(L)'
;MTSQQIHSLRVQCTFPVSQSTSSNPGKNGLNGERSFVMLKPDAVHRKMIGEIMNKLERRGFKLVATKYMKASRDLLQKHYADLSRKAFFKDLIDYMASGPVVPMVWEGLNVVQIVRTMLGETVPHKSAPGSLRGDLCVDVGRNIIHASDSVTSARKEIELWFHPAEVTSWKPCSIEWIYEDETLSEGHLGQQSAATSAKGKSGSLAAEIAKARQHIKNSLECVDNLTQLAGNQDLIQKIQKMENDNKNLQKVCDGLKSLVLKLDERVKQLESGGGAAKPAAAKPAAAAEEDDDVDLFGSDSDEEEDAEKVRIREERLKAYHEKKSKKPALIAKTSVLLDVKPWDDETDMDAMLKACKTIEKEGLVWGASKLVPVGYGIKKLQVMCVVEDDKVSIDELCEQIAEFEDFVQSVDVAAMSKI
;
A
#
# COMPACT_ATOMS: atom_id res chain seq x y z
N MET A 1 -12.65 59.72 3.31
CA MET A 1 -14.12 59.58 3.24
C MET A 1 -14.44 59.51 1.75
N THR A 2 -15.07 58.49 1.15
CA THR A 2 -15.70 57.22 1.57
C THR A 2 -15.55 56.25 0.38
N SER A 3 -14.97 55.05 0.49
CA SER A 3 -15.60 53.77 0.90
C SER A 3 -16.96 53.43 0.26
N GLN A 4 -17.07 52.19 -0.28
CA GLN A 4 -18.25 51.52 -0.88
C GLN A 4 -18.67 52.05 -2.28
N GLN A 5 -18.87 51.27 -3.34
CA GLN A 5 -19.44 49.92 -3.45
C GLN A 5 -18.87 49.15 -4.66
N ILE A 6 -18.24 47.98 -4.44
CA ILE A 6 -18.10 46.95 -5.48
C ILE A 6 -19.21 45.94 -5.27
N HIS A 7 -20.27 46.01 -6.08
CA HIS A 7 -21.34 45.02 -6.03
C HIS A 7 -20.83 43.68 -6.58
N SER A 8 -20.79 42.67 -5.72
CA SER A 8 -20.41 41.31 -6.08
C SER A 8 -21.50 40.68 -6.96
N LEU A 9 -21.19 40.51 -8.25
CA LEU A 9 -21.97 39.69 -9.18
C LEU A 9 -21.82 38.21 -8.80
N ARG A 10 -22.60 37.76 -7.80
CA ARG A 10 -22.85 36.34 -7.56
C ARG A 10 -23.70 35.80 -8.70
N VAL A 11 -23.04 35.21 -9.71
CA VAL A 11 -23.70 34.33 -10.66
C VAL A 11 -24.16 33.09 -9.88
N GLN A 12 -25.45 33.08 -9.50
CA GLN A 12 -26.08 31.89 -8.95
C GLN A 12 -26.35 30.90 -10.10
N CYS A 13 -25.35 30.05 -10.41
CA CYS A 13 -25.59 28.85 -11.19
C CYS A 13 -26.41 27.86 -10.37
N THR A 14 -27.73 28.06 -10.33
CA THR A 14 -28.69 27.11 -9.75
C THR A 14 -28.81 25.90 -10.65
N PHE A 15 -27.95 24.91 -10.46
CA PHE A 15 -28.20 23.58 -11.01
C PHE A 15 -29.44 22.98 -10.31
N PRO A 16 -30.44 22.49 -11.05
CA PRO A 16 -31.58 21.83 -10.44
C PRO A 16 -31.11 20.56 -9.74
N VAL A 17 -31.28 20.50 -8.42
CA VAL A 17 -31.05 19.28 -7.63
C VAL A 17 -32.14 18.28 -7.99
N SER A 18 -31.87 17.44 -8.98
CA SER A 18 -32.63 16.21 -9.16
C SER A 18 -32.42 15.34 -7.92
N GLN A 19 -33.52 14.93 -7.27
CA GLN A 19 -33.46 13.91 -6.23
C GLN A 19 -33.07 12.59 -6.89
N SER A 20 -31.76 12.31 -6.95
CA SER A 20 -31.24 11.12 -7.59
C SER A 20 -31.40 9.92 -6.66
N THR A 21 -32.53 9.21 -6.82
CA THR A 21 -32.62 7.78 -6.47
C THR A 21 -31.74 6.97 -7.42
N SER A 22 -30.42 7.21 -7.35
CA SER A 22 -29.42 6.58 -8.21
C SER A 22 -29.10 5.18 -7.69
N SER A 23 -29.85 4.19 -8.17
CA SER A 23 -29.42 2.80 -8.14
C SER A 23 -28.19 2.67 -9.05
N ASN A 24 -26.99 2.66 -8.45
CA ASN A 24 -25.73 2.53 -9.16
C ASN A 24 -25.68 1.16 -9.87
N PRO A 25 -25.74 1.09 -11.22
CA PRO A 25 -25.78 -0.18 -11.93
C PRO A 25 -24.38 -0.81 -11.89
N GLY A 26 -24.28 -2.01 -11.31
CA GLY A 26 -23.02 -2.74 -11.13
C GLY A 26 -22.79 -3.29 -9.73
N LYS A 27 -23.41 -2.68 -8.69
CA LYS A 27 -23.14 -3.02 -7.28
C LYS A 27 -23.25 -4.52 -6.97
N ASN A 28 -22.10 -5.16 -6.84
CA ASN A 28 -21.95 -6.19 -5.82
C ASN A 28 -22.16 -5.52 -4.46
N GLY A 29 -23.04 -6.09 -3.62
CA GLY A 29 -23.43 -5.45 -2.34
C GLY A 29 -22.27 -5.17 -1.38
N LEU A 30 -21.16 -5.88 -1.56
CA LEU A 30 -19.91 -5.76 -0.79
C LEU A 30 -18.97 -4.64 -1.30
N ASN A 31 -19.04 -4.29 -2.59
CA ASN A 31 -18.15 -3.29 -3.21
C ASN A 31 -18.51 -1.84 -2.84
N GLY A 32 -19.74 -1.63 -2.34
CA GLY A 32 -20.24 -0.33 -1.91
C GLY A 32 -19.89 0.07 -0.47
N GLU A 33 -19.01 -0.66 0.23
CA GLU A 33 -18.51 -0.26 1.55
C GLU A 33 -17.72 1.05 1.44
N ARG A 34 -17.82 1.89 2.47
CA ARG A 34 -17.10 3.17 2.58
C ARG A 34 -16.36 3.27 3.90
N SER A 35 -15.15 3.80 3.85
CA SER A 35 -14.31 4.12 5.01
C SER A 35 -14.08 5.63 5.10
N PHE A 36 -14.13 6.19 6.31
CA PHE A 36 -13.64 7.54 6.56
C PHE A 36 -12.13 7.49 6.82
N VAL A 37 -11.40 8.37 6.15
CA VAL A 37 -9.94 8.50 6.30
C VAL A 37 -9.63 9.97 6.46
N MET A 38 -8.81 10.34 7.44
CA MET A 38 -8.42 11.73 7.67
C MET A 38 -6.92 11.85 7.85
N LEU A 39 -6.30 12.67 7.00
CA LEU A 39 -4.92 13.11 7.20
C LEU A 39 -4.87 14.12 8.33
N LYS A 40 -4.03 13.83 9.33
CA LYS A 40 -3.82 14.65 10.52
C LYS A 40 -2.90 15.85 10.20
N PRO A 41 -2.80 16.87 11.08
CA PRO A 41 -2.04 18.07 10.79
C PRO A 41 -0.55 17.82 10.44
N ASP A 42 0.09 16.84 11.08
CA ASP A 42 1.46 16.40 10.78
C ASP A 42 1.63 15.89 9.34
N ALA A 43 0.66 15.15 8.78
CA ALA A 43 0.70 14.73 7.39
C ALA A 43 0.71 15.92 6.42
N VAL A 44 -0.10 16.95 6.73
CA VAL A 44 -0.18 18.18 5.92
C VAL A 44 1.10 19.00 6.05
N HIS A 45 1.58 19.23 7.28
CA HIS A 45 2.83 19.96 7.53
C HIS A 45 4.05 19.28 6.90
N ARG A 46 4.08 17.95 6.84
CA ARG A 46 5.13 17.15 6.18
C ARG A 46 4.90 16.95 4.68
N LYS A 47 3.85 17.56 4.08
CA LYS A 47 3.53 17.52 2.64
C LYS A 47 3.21 16.11 2.09
N MET A 48 2.74 15.19 2.94
CA MET A 48 2.54 13.77 2.58
C MET A 48 1.15 13.47 1.99
N ILE A 49 0.36 14.49 1.64
CA ILE A 49 -1.02 14.32 1.11
C ILE A 49 -1.01 13.46 -0.15
N GLY A 50 -0.18 13.82 -1.14
CA GLY A 50 -0.11 13.10 -2.42
C GLY A 50 0.35 11.65 -2.26
N GLU A 51 1.36 11.42 -1.42
CA GLU A 51 1.91 10.07 -1.18
C GLU A 51 0.85 9.12 -0.58
N ILE A 52 0.11 9.60 0.42
CA ILE A 52 -0.92 8.82 1.09
C ILE A 52 -2.12 8.56 0.17
N MET A 53 -2.55 9.56 -0.60
CA MET A 53 -3.63 9.38 -1.58
C MET A 53 -3.21 8.40 -2.68
N ASN A 54 -2.03 8.57 -3.27
CA ASN A 54 -1.46 7.67 -4.28
C ASN A 54 -1.42 6.22 -3.80
N LYS A 55 -1.08 5.95 -2.53
CA LYS A 55 -1.07 4.59 -1.97
C LYS A 55 -2.47 3.95 -1.94
N LEU A 56 -3.52 4.74 -1.71
CA LEU A 56 -4.92 4.28 -1.73
C LEU A 56 -5.48 4.15 -3.17
N GLU A 57 -5.14 5.09 -4.06
CA GLU A 57 -5.53 5.06 -5.48
C GLU A 57 -4.89 3.86 -6.21
N ARG A 58 -3.58 3.63 -6.00
CA ARG A 58 -2.86 2.47 -6.56
C ARG A 58 -3.35 1.12 -6.01
N ARG A 59 -4.08 1.09 -4.90
CA ARG A 59 -4.75 -0.12 -4.41
C ARG A 59 -6.06 -0.41 -5.14
N GLY A 60 -6.59 0.55 -5.90
CA GLY A 60 -7.86 0.45 -6.62
C GLY A 60 -9.07 1.01 -5.88
N PHE A 61 -8.89 1.70 -4.73
CA PHE A 61 -10.01 2.32 -4.03
C PHE A 61 -10.52 3.58 -4.73
N LYS A 62 -11.83 3.79 -4.68
CA LYS A 62 -12.49 4.95 -5.28
C LYS A 62 -12.63 6.09 -4.28
N LEU A 63 -12.06 7.25 -4.60
CA LEU A 63 -12.31 8.48 -3.86
C LEU A 63 -13.73 8.99 -4.18
N VAL A 64 -14.58 9.16 -3.16
CA VAL A 64 -15.96 9.66 -3.34
C VAL A 64 -16.20 11.02 -2.70
N ALA A 65 -15.37 11.41 -1.71
CA ALA A 65 -15.34 12.76 -1.14
C ALA A 65 -13.94 13.09 -0.60
N THR A 66 -13.53 14.36 -0.70
CA THR A 66 -12.35 14.90 -0.04
C THR A 66 -12.54 16.39 0.20
N LYS A 67 -11.97 16.94 1.29
CA LYS A 67 -11.87 18.39 1.49
C LYS A 67 -10.67 18.76 2.34
N TYR A 68 -10.19 19.98 2.16
CA TYR A 68 -9.12 20.58 2.94
C TYR A 68 -9.71 21.62 3.90
N MET A 69 -9.59 21.42 5.21
CA MET A 69 -10.22 22.31 6.19
C MET A 69 -9.45 22.37 7.52
N LYS A 70 -9.69 23.42 8.31
CA LYS A 70 -9.33 23.43 9.73
C LYS A 70 -10.56 23.01 10.54
N ALA A 71 -10.47 21.89 11.26
CA ALA A 71 -11.59 21.37 12.05
C ALA A 71 -11.83 22.24 13.29
N SER A 72 -13.11 22.44 13.65
CA SER A 72 -13.47 23.11 14.90
C SER A 72 -13.26 22.17 16.08
N ARG A 73 -13.05 22.72 17.28
CA ARG A 73 -12.86 21.93 18.51
C ARG A 73 -14.10 21.06 18.80
N ASP A 74 -15.29 21.62 18.62
CA ASP A 74 -16.57 20.94 18.77
C ASP A 74 -16.72 19.72 17.84
N LEU A 75 -16.27 19.85 16.59
CA LEU A 75 -16.28 18.74 15.61
C LEU A 75 -15.33 17.63 16.06
N LEU A 76 -14.12 18.00 16.48
CA LEU A 76 -13.11 17.05 16.97
C LEU A 76 -13.55 16.36 18.28
N GLN A 77 -14.23 17.09 19.18
CA GLN A 77 -14.77 16.53 20.42
C GLN A 77 -15.90 15.54 20.16
N LYS A 78 -16.77 15.81 19.18
CA LYS A 78 -17.80 14.86 18.73
C LYS A 78 -17.17 13.62 18.07
N HIS A 79 -16.14 13.82 17.25
CA HIS A 79 -15.44 12.72 16.57
C HIS A 79 -14.71 11.79 17.56
N TYR A 80 -14.06 12.34 18.59
CA TYR A 80 -13.35 11.58 19.62
C TYR A 80 -14.17 11.38 20.91
N ALA A 81 -15.50 11.43 20.86
CA ALA A 81 -16.37 11.38 22.04
C ALA A 81 -16.13 10.13 22.92
N ASP A 82 -15.87 8.97 22.30
CA ASP A 82 -15.56 7.71 22.99
C ASP A 82 -14.23 7.74 23.78
N LEU A 83 -13.33 8.67 23.41
CA LEU A 83 -12.05 8.88 24.09
C LEU A 83 -12.11 9.97 25.18
N SER A 84 -13.26 10.63 25.38
CA SER A 84 -13.44 11.76 26.33
C SER A 84 -12.97 11.50 27.76
N ARG A 85 -12.97 10.23 28.21
CA ARG A 85 -12.53 9.81 29.54
C ARG A 85 -11.01 9.49 29.63
N LYS A 86 -10.27 9.55 28.52
CA LYS A 86 -8.82 9.28 28.49
C LYS A 86 -8.04 10.54 28.84
N ALA A 87 -6.97 10.42 29.63
CA ALA A 87 -6.16 11.55 30.08
C ALA A 87 -5.59 12.39 28.92
N PHE A 88 -5.23 11.76 27.80
CA PHE A 88 -4.69 12.42 26.61
C PHE A 88 -5.76 13.11 25.73
N PHE A 89 -7.05 13.05 26.07
CA PHE A 89 -8.13 13.57 25.23
C PHE A 89 -7.98 15.07 24.94
N LYS A 90 -7.68 15.88 25.95
CA LYS A 90 -7.50 17.32 25.79
C LYS A 90 -6.38 17.62 24.78
N ASP A 91 -5.24 16.96 24.94
CA ASP A 91 -4.05 17.21 24.12
C ASP A 91 -4.21 16.66 22.70
N LEU A 92 -5.01 15.59 22.51
CA LEU A 92 -5.44 15.11 21.20
C LEU A 92 -6.30 16.16 20.47
N ILE A 93 -7.24 16.81 21.15
CA ILE A 93 -8.06 17.88 20.56
C ILE A 93 -7.21 19.12 20.27
N ASP A 94 -6.30 19.52 21.17
CA ASP A 94 -5.37 20.63 20.95
C ASP A 94 -4.46 20.37 19.75
N TYR A 95 -3.93 19.16 19.64
CA TYR A 95 -3.12 18.70 18.52
C TYR A 95 -3.91 18.73 17.20
N MET A 96 -5.09 18.14 17.15
CA MET A 96 -5.90 18.08 15.92
C MET A 96 -6.45 19.46 15.50
N ALA A 97 -6.63 20.38 16.43
CA ALA A 97 -7.02 21.77 16.16
C ALA A 97 -5.84 22.69 15.81
N SER A 98 -4.59 22.23 15.93
CA SER A 98 -3.40 23.06 15.69
C SER A 98 -3.28 23.49 14.21
N GLY A 99 -3.54 22.58 13.29
CA GLY A 99 -3.38 22.77 11.84
C GLY A 99 -4.57 22.31 10.99
N PRO A 100 -4.43 22.39 9.66
CA PRO A 100 -5.40 21.86 8.71
C PRO A 100 -5.39 20.32 8.68
N VAL A 101 -6.52 19.74 8.29
CA VAL A 101 -6.72 18.29 8.09
C VAL A 101 -7.32 18.03 6.71
N VAL A 102 -7.14 16.80 6.22
CA VAL A 102 -7.74 16.34 4.96
C VAL A 102 -8.63 15.12 5.24
N PRO A 103 -9.88 15.33 5.66
CA PRO A 103 -10.90 14.27 5.66
C PRO A 103 -11.21 13.83 4.22
N MET A 104 -11.41 12.53 4.05
CA MET A 104 -11.67 11.83 2.80
C MET A 104 -12.64 10.67 3.05
N VAL A 105 -13.34 10.26 1.99
CA VAL A 105 -14.17 9.04 1.99
C VAL A 105 -13.75 8.18 0.81
N TRP A 106 -13.37 6.94 1.11
CA TRP A 106 -12.94 5.93 0.14
C TRP A 106 -13.96 4.81 0.07
N GLU A 107 -14.30 4.38 -1.14
CA GLU A 107 -15.25 3.31 -1.44
C GLU A 107 -14.56 2.10 -2.10
N GLY A 108 -14.97 0.90 -1.71
CA GLY A 108 -14.50 -0.35 -2.30
C GLY A 108 -14.71 -1.57 -1.39
N LEU A 109 -14.46 -2.77 -1.92
CA LEU A 109 -14.61 -4.03 -1.20
C LEU A 109 -13.74 -4.07 0.08
N ASN A 110 -14.35 -4.34 1.24
CA ASN A 110 -13.71 -4.43 2.56
C ASN A 110 -12.78 -3.23 2.87
N VAL A 111 -13.08 -2.06 2.31
CA VAL A 111 -12.21 -0.87 2.37
C VAL A 111 -11.89 -0.46 3.81
N VAL A 112 -12.80 -0.63 4.78
CA VAL A 112 -12.51 -0.30 6.19
C VAL A 112 -11.39 -1.17 6.72
N GLN A 113 -11.47 -2.50 6.55
CA GLN A 113 -10.46 -3.44 7.05
C GLN A 113 -9.12 -3.27 6.30
N ILE A 114 -9.16 -3.21 4.98
CA ILE A 114 -7.93 -3.13 4.16
C ILE A 114 -7.20 -1.81 4.38
N VAL A 115 -7.92 -0.68 4.47
CA VAL A 115 -7.31 0.63 4.79
C VAL A 115 -6.62 0.56 6.15
N ARG A 116 -7.21 -0.04 7.18
CA ARG A 116 -6.53 -0.22 8.47
C ARG A 116 -5.23 -1.02 8.36
N THR A 117 -5.23 -2.11 7.60
CA THR A 117 -4.01 -2.90 7.33
C THR A 117 -2.94 -2.07 6.61
N MET A 118 -3.33 -1.27 5.61
CA MET A 118 -2.41 -0.37 4.89
C MET A 118 -1.88 0.78 5.75
N LEU A 119 -2.66 1.26 6.72
CA LEU A 119 -2.21 2.26 7.69
C LEU A 119 -1.14 1.69 8.62
N GLY A 120 -1.27 0.43 9.02
CA GLY A 120 -0.47 -0.18 10.07
C GLY A 120 -1.02 0.12 11.47
N GLU A 121 -0.34 -0.45 12.47
CA GLU A 121 -0.74 -0.37 13.88
C GLU A 121 -0.86 1.06 14.42
N THR A 122 -1.58 1.25 15.52
CA THR A 122 -1.75 2.59 16.11
C THR A 122 -0.39 3.17 16.56
N VAL A 123 0.51 2.29 16.99
CA VAL A 123 1.85 2.61 17.47
C VAL A 123 2.86 2.32 16.34
N PRO A 124 3.60 3.33 15.83
CA PRO A 124 4.43 3.17 14.63
C PRO A 124 5.46 2.04 14.70
N HIS A 125 6.18 1.87 15.81
CA HIS A 125 7.19 0.81 15.96
C HIS A 125 6.62 -0.63 15.95
N LYS A 126 5.30 -0.81 15.98
CA LYS A 126 4.61 -2.10 15.82
C LYS A 126 4.00 -2.28 14.43
N SER A 127 4.12 -1.27 13.58
CA SER A 127 3.59 -1.28 12.21
C SER A 127 4.59 -1.96 11.29
N ALA A 128 4.13 -2.88 10.45
CA ALA A 128 5.00 -3.56 9.50
C ALA A 128 5.62 -2.57 8.48
N PRO A 129 6.86 -2.78 8.01
CA PRO A 129 7.39 -2.09 6.83
C PRO A 129 6.43 -2.24 5.63
N GLY A 130 6.32 -1.19 4.82
CA GLY A 130 5.34 -1.09 3.74
C GLY A 130 3.96 -0.57 4.18
N SER A 131 3.69 -0.43 5.48
CA SER A 131 2.49 0.28 5.98
C SER A 131 2.76 1.77 6.17
N LEU A 132 1.75 2.64 6.02
CA LEU A 132 1.93 4.10 6.11
C LEU A 132 2.58 4.54 7.44
N ARG A 133 2.25 3.91 8.56
CA ARG A 133 2.86 4.25 9.85
C ARG A 133 4.22 3.62 10.07
N GLY A 134 4.49 2.43 9.50
CA GLY A 134 5.83 1.83 9.52
C GLY A 134 6.82 2.64 8.69
N ASP A 135 6.40 3.10 7.50
CA ASP A 135 7.24 3.82 6.55
C ASP A 135 7.48 5.29 6.95
N LEU A 136 6.49 5.95 7.55
CA LEU A 136 6.46 7.41 7.67
C LEU A 136 6.35 7.94 9.11
N CYS A 137 6.19 7.10 10.14
CA CYS A 137 5.97 7.55 11.53
C CYS A 137 6.97 6.95 12.52
N VAL A 138 7.13 7.63 13.67
CA VAL A 138 8.00 7.18 14.76
C VAL A 138 7.23 7.21 16.09
N ASP A 139 6.63 8.36 16.41
CA ASP A 139 5.86 8.58 17.64
C ASP A 139 4.34 8.34 17.43
N VAL A 140 3.69 7.73 18.42
CA VAL A 140 2.24 7.49 18.47
C VAL A 140 1.45 8.80 18.44
N GLY A 141 1.99 9.88 19.01
CA GLY A 141 1.39 11.22 18.97
C GLY A 141 1.45 11.90 17.60
N ARG A 142 2.23 11.35 16.65
CA ARG A 142 2.48 11.90 15.30
C ARG A 142 2.39 10.77 14.25
N ASN A 143 1.26 10.06 14.29
CA ASN A 143 0.98 8.90 13.44
C ASN A 143 0.16 9.21 12.17
N ILE A 144 0.21 10.47 11.71
CA ILE A 144 -0.14 11.03 10.37
C ILE A 144 -1.58 10.88 9.85
N ILE A 145 -2.30 9.86 10.28
CA ILE A 145 -3.55 9.45 9.64
C ILE A 145 -4.49 8.76 10.63
N HIS A 146 -5.78 9.07 10.49
CA HIS A 146 -6.90 8.39 11.10
C HIS A 146 -7.68 7.62 10.04
N ALA A 147 -8.23 6.47 10.40
CA ALA A 147 -9.23 5.77 9.61
C ALA A 147 -10.22 5.06 10.54
N SER A 148 -11.43 4.84 10.07
CA SER A 148 -12.50 4.14 10.80
C SER A 148 -12.06 2.77 11.32
N ASP A 149 -12.46 2.41 12.53
CA ASP A 149 -12.11 1.11 13.13
C ASP A 149 -12.98 -0.06 12.61
N SER A 150 -14.21 0.27 12.18
CA SER A 150 -15.31 -0.64 11.82
C SER A 150 -16.30 0.06 10.87
N VAL A 151 -17.13 -0.72 10.15
CA VAL A 151 -18.15 -0.20 9.22
C VAL A 151 -19.18 0.70 9.92
N THR A 152 -19.52 0.39 11.18
CA THR A 152 -20.45 1.19 11.99
C THR A 152 -19.84 2.55 12.34
N SER A 153 -18.57 2.59 12.74
CA SER A 153 -17.86 3.85 12.98
C SER A 153 -17.68 4.64 11.69
N ALA A 154 -17.36 3.97 10.58
CA ALA A 154 -17.22 4.63 9.28
C ALA A 154 -18.47 5.40 8.87
N ARG A 155 -19.67 4.82 9.02
CA ARG A 155 -20.93 5.52 8.75
C ARG A 155 -21.10 6.77 9.62
N LYS A 156 -20.91 6.64 10.93
CA LYS A 156 -21.00 7.77 11.89
C LYS A 156 -19.98 8.87 11.57
N GLU A 157 -18.75 8.50 11.22
CA GLU A 157 -17.68 9.45 10.88
C GLU A 157 -17.98 10.15 9.54
N ILE A 158 -18.41 9.43 8.51
CA ILE A 158 -18.82 10.03 7.23
C ILE A 158 -19.96 11.04 7.45
N GLU A 159 -21.00 10.66 8.19
CA GLU A 159 -22.15 11.54 8.50
C GLU A 159 -21.77 12.77 9.35
N LEU A 160 -20.78 12.63 10.25
CA LEU A 160 -20.28 13.74 11.07
C LEU A 160 -19.43 14.73 10.26
N TRP A 161 -18.61 14.23 9.33
CA TRP A 161 -17.63 15.04 8.59
C TRP A 161 -18.14 15.55 7.24
N PHE A 162 -19.10 14.88 6.59
CA PHE A 162 -19.58 15.20 5.25
C PHE A 162 -21.10 15.30 5.17
N HIS A 163 -21.60 16.37 4.55
CA HIS A 163 -22.99 16.45 4.11
C HIS A 163 -23.21 15.46 2.94
N PRO A 164 -24.38 14.80 2.80
CA PRO A 164 -24.62 13.85 1.71
C PRO A 164 -24.36 14.39 0.30
N ALA A 165 -24.55 15.69 0.08
CA ALA A 165 -24.26 16.36 -1.20
C ALA A 165 -22.75 16.54 -1.51
N GLU A 166 -21.86 16.39 -0.51
CA GLU A 166 -20.40 16.37 -0.72
C GLU A 166 -19.90 15.00 -1.19
N VAL A 167 -20.72 13.93 -1.08
CA VAL A 167 -20.33 12.56 -1.41
C VAL A 167 -20.83 12.18 -2.81
N THR A 168 -19.89 12.11 -3.75
CA THR A 168 -20.19 11.86 -5.16
C THR A 168 -20.41 10.39 -5.48
N SER A 169 -21.16 10.09 -6.55
CA SER A 169 -21.34 8.74 -7.08
C SER A 169 -20.91 8.70 -8.54
N TRP A 170 -19.93 7.84 -8.84
CA TRP A 170 -19.36 7.65 -10.17
C TRP A 170 -18.79 6.23 -10.34
N LYS A 171 -18.65 5.77 -11.60
CA LYS A 171 -18.01 4.48 -11.96
C LYS A 171 -16.59 4.77 -12.50
N PRO A 172 -15.52 4.25 -11.88
CA PRO A 172 -14.17 4.31 -12.43
C PRO A 172 -14.05 3.48 -13.71
N CYS A 173 -13.27 3.96 -14.68
CA CYS A 173 -13.00 3.20 -15.92
C CYS A 173 -12.16 1.94 -15.69
N SER A 174 -11.43 1.86 -14.57
CA SER A 174 -10.60 0.72 -14.19
C SER A 174 -11.32 -0.35 -13.37
N ILE A 175 -12.61 -0.15 -13.02
CA ILE A 175 -13.31 -0.99 -12.02
C ILE A 175 -13.40 -2.47 -12.44
N GLU A 176 -13.57 -2.74 -13.73
CA GLU A 176 -13.62 -4.10 -14.32
C GLU A 176 -12.27 -4.83 -14.29
N TRP A 177 -11.17 -4.10 -14.07
CA TRP A 177 -9.82 -4.67 -13.89
C TRP A 177 -9.43 -4.79 -12.40
N ILE A 178 -10.31 -4.35 -11.49
CA ILE A 178 -10.11 -4.35 -10.03
C ILE A 178 -11.08 -5.33 -9.36
N TYR A 179 -12.29 -5.49 -9.89
CA TYR A 179 -13.32 -6.41 -9.38
C TYR A 179 -13.88 -7.28 -10.50
N GLU A 180 -13.93 -8.59 -10.28
CA GLU A 180 -14.36 -9.59 -11.27
C GLU A 180 -15.86 -9.52 -11.64
N ASP A 181 -16.72 -9.15 -10.69
CA ASP A 181 -18.19 -9.19 -10.83
C ASP A 181 -18.85 -7.88 -11.30
N GLU A 182 -18.11 -6.76 -11.39
CA GLU A 182 -18.70 -5.44 -11.72
C GLU A 182 -18.94 -5.29 -13.23
N THR A 183 -19.99 -5.95 -13.72
CA THR A 183 -20.37 -5.96 -15.15
C THR A 183 -20.49 -4.56 -15.79
N LEU A 184 -20.15 -4.49 -17.07
CA LEU A 184 -20.55 -3.38 -17.94
C LEU A 184 -22.09 -3.37 -18.02
N SER A 185 -22.72 -2.36 -17.40
CA SER A 185 -24.06 -1.97 -17.82
C SER A 185 -23.95 -1.38 -19.22
N GLU A 186 -24.21 -2.19 -20.25
CA GLU A 186 -24.33 -1.67 -21.61
C GLU A 186 -25.31 -0.50 -21.63
N GLY A 187 -24.92 0.58 -22.32
CA GLY A 187 -25.81 1.73 -22.51
C GLY A 187 -27.10 1.26 -23.18
N HIS A 188 -28.23 1.64 -22.57
CA HIS A 188 -29.59 1.14 -22.84
C HIS A 188 -29.91 0.84 -24.33
N LEU A 189 -29.57 -0.37 -24.78
CA LEU A 189 -30.05 -1.03 -25.98
C LEU A 189 -30.53 -2.42 -25.53
N GLY A 190 -31.83 -2.65 -25.70
CA GLY A 190 -32.52 -3.62 -24.88
C GLY A 190 -32.36 -5.07 -25.31
N GLN A 191 -32.29 -5.96 -24.31
CA GLN A 191 -33.10 -7.18 -24.30
C GLN A 191 -33.36 -7.62 -22.85
N GLN A 192 -34.47 -7.14 -22.27
CA GLN A 192 -35.12 -7.89 -21.19
C GLN A 192 -36.03 -8.94 -21.83
N SER A 193 -35.60 -10.20 -21.78
CA SER A 193 -36.47 -11.34 -21.99
C SER A 193 -37.46 -11.43 -20.82
N ALA A 194 -38.64 -10.85 -21.01
CA ALA A 194 -39.68 -10.85 -20.00
C ALA A 194 -40.43 -12.20 -19.94
N ALA A 195 -40.44 -12.79 -18.76
CA ALA A 195 -41.52 -13.64 -18.27
C ALA A 195 -42.01 -13.00 -16.95
N THR A 196 -43.27 -12.62 -16.74
CA THR A 196 -44.49 -12.65 -17.58
C THR A 196 -45.48 -11.56 -17.12
N SER A 197 -46.55 -11.36 -17.89
CA SER A 197 -47.85 -10.75 -17.53
C SER A 197 -48.20 -9.40 -18.18
N ALA A 198 -49.49 -9.19 -18.43
CA ALA A 198 -50.00 -8.37 -19.53
C ALA A 198 -50.77 -7.10 -19.10
N LYS A 199 -50.67 -6.04 -19.92
CA LYS A 199 -51.83 -5.31 -20.50
C LYS A 199 -51.35 -4.21 -21.45
N GLY A 200 -52.02 -4.07 -22.60
CA GLY A 200 -51.62 -3.13 -23.65
C GLY A 200 -52.43 -1.83 -23.71
N LYS A 201 -51.97 -0.91 -24.57
CA LYS A 201 -52.78 0.12 -25.26
C LYS A 201 -52.05 0.54 -26.53
N SER A 202 -52.76 0.58 -27.65
CA SER A 202 -52.21 0.90 -28.97
C SER A 202 -52.01 2.41 -29.15
N GLY A 203 -50.77 2.82 -29.43
CA GLY A 203 -50.49 4.09 -30.09
C GLY A 203 -50.76 3.95 -31.60
N SER A 204 -51.26 4.99 -32.26
CA SER A 204 -51.42 4.96 -33.71
C SER A 204 -50.07 5.02 -34.42
N LEU A 205 -49.90 4.25 -35.49
CA LEU A 205 -48.67 4.19 -36.30
C LEU A 205 -48.18 5.58 -36.74
N ALA A 206 -49.10 6.53 -36.96
CA ALA A 206 -48.79 7.92 -37.29
C ALA A 206 -47.98 8.64 -36.20
N ALA A 207 -48.21 8.34 -34.91
CA ALA A 207 -47.48 8.93 -33.79
C ALA A 207 -46.05 8.37 -33.68
N GLU A 208 -45.86 7.09 -34.04
CA GLU A 208 -44.54 6.46 -34.08
C GLU A 208 -43.72 6.98 -35.27
N ILE A 209 -44.33 7.12 -36.45
CA ILE A 209 -43.70 7.74 -37.62
C ILE A 209 -43.33 9.21 -37.34
N ALA A 210 -44.16 9.96 -36.62
CA ALA A 210 -43.85 11.33 -36.20
C ALA A 210 -42.64 11.38 -35.25
N LYS A 211 -42.59 10.50 -34.23
CA LYS A 211 -41.44 10.39 -33.32
C LYS A 211 -40.16 9.95 -34.04
N ALA A 212 -40.24 9.00 -34.97
CA ALA A 212 -39.11 8.56 -35.77
C ALA A 212 -38.53 9.71 -36.63
N ARG A 213 -39.40 10.49 -37.29
CA ARG A 213 -38.98 11.69 -38.05
C ARG A 213 -38.31 12.74 -37.15
N GLN A 214 -38.84 12.97 -35.96
CA GLN A 214 -38.25 13.91 -35.00
C GLN A 214 -36.91 13.40 -34.46
N HIS A 215 -36.77 12.09 -34.22
CA HIS A 215 -35.50 11.49 -33.81
C HIS A 215 -34.45 11.57 -34.92
N ILE A 216 -34.81 11.32 -36.18
CA ILE A 216 -33.92 11.50 -37.33
C ILE A 216 -33.45 12.96 -37.45
N LYS A 217 -34.34 13.93 -37.25
CA LYS A 217 -33.99 15.36 -37.26
C LYS A 217 -33.01 15.71 -36.14
N ASN A 218 -33.29 15.28 -34.90
CA ASN A 218 -32.41 15.52 -33.76
C ASN A 218 -31.04 14.82 -33.93
N SER A 219 -30.99 13.65 -34.57
CA SER A 219 -29.74 12.95 -34.89
C SER A 219 -28.94 13.67 -35.98
N LEU A 220 -29.59 14.23 -37.01
CA LEU A 220 -28.94 15.07 -38.01
C LEU A 220 -28.38 16.37 -37.40
N GLU A 221 -29.15 17.05 -36.56
CA GLU A 221 -28.68 18.24 -35.82
C GLU A 221 -27.48 17.91 -34.89
N CYS A 222 -27.39 16.68 -34.37
CA CYS A 222 -26.22 16.21 -33.60
C CYS A 222 -24.98 15.98 -34.50
N VAL A 223 -25.17 15.45 -35.72
CA VAL A 223 -24.08 15.28 -36.70
C VAL A 223 -23.57 16.62 -37.21
N ASP A 224 -24.45 17.60 -37.44
CA ASP A 224 -24.07 18.97 -37.84
C ASP A 224 -23.27 19.71 -36.74
N ASN A 225 -23.60 19.47 -35.46
CA ASN A 225 -22.79 19.96 -34.33
C ASN A 225 -21.41 19.27 -34.27
N LEU A 226 -21.31 17.99 -34.66
CA LEU A 226 -20.04 17.26 -34.67
C LEU A 226 -19.12 17.75 -35.81
N THR A 227 -19.65 18.10 -36.97
CA THR A 227 -18.88 18.75 -38.05
C THR A 227 -18.44 20.17 -37.69
N GLN A 228 -19.21 20.92 -36.89
CA GLN A 228 -18.73 22.19 -36.33
C GLN A 228 -17.55 22.02 -35.37
N LEU A 229 -17.48 20.91 -34.61
CA LEU A 229 -16.40 20.66 -33.66
C LEU A 229 -15.05 20.43 -34.34
N ALA A 230 -15.04 19.93 -35.58
CA ALA A 230 -13.85 19.79 -36.42
C ALA A 230 -13.29 21.15 -36.93
N GLY A 231 -14.05 22.24 -36.80
CA GLY A 231 -13.69 23.58 -37.28
C GLY A 231 -12.94 24.47 -36.30
N ASN A 232 -12.70 24.04 -35.05
CA ASN A 232 -12.08 24.86 -34.01
C ASN A 232 -10.57 25.09 -34.25
N GLN A 233 -10.24 26.11 -35.06
CA GLN A 233 -8.86 26.53 -35.35
C GLN A 233 -8.04 26.77 -34.08
N ASP A 234 -8.63 27.28 -33.01
CA ASP A 234 -7.97 27.51 -31.70
C ASP A 234 -7.44 26.22 -31.05
N LEU A 235 -8.13 25.09 -31.24
CA LEU A 235 -7.67 23.80 -30.71
C LEU A 235 -6.48 23.27 -31.52
N ILE A 236 -6.52 23.40 -32.85
CA ILE A 236 -5.43 23.03 -33.75
C ILE A 236 -4.18 23.89 -33.46
N GLN A 237 -4.34 25.20 -33.28
CA GLN A 237 -3.25 26.11 -32.90
C GLN A 237 -2.65 25.76 -31.53
N LYS A 238 -3.47 25.39 -30.53
CA LYS A 238 -2.99 24.94 -29.22
C LYS A 238 -2.21 23.63 -29.31
N ILE A 239 -2.67 22.67 -30.11
CA ILE A 239 -1.96 21.39 -30.34
C ILE A 239 -0.61 21.66 -31.02
N GLN A 240 -0.57 22.43 -32.10
CA GLN A 240 0.68 22.82 -32.78
C GLN A 240 1.65 23.56 -31.86
N LYS A 241 1.14 24.42 -30.95
CA LYS A 241 1.97 25.06 -29.93
C LYS A 241 2.56 24.04 -28.95
N MET A 242 1.75 23.14 -28.39
CA MET A 242 2.22 22.09 -27.48
C MET A 242 3.24 21.16 -28.13
N GLU A 243 3.07 20.82 -29.42
CA GLU A 243 4.06 20.05 -30.18
C GLU A 243 5.40 20.80 -30.32
N ASN A 244 5.37 22.10 -30.56
CA ASN A 244 6.57 22.93 -30.66
C ASN A 244 7.26 23.11 -29.30
N ASP A 245 6.49 23.30 -28.24
CA ASP A 245 7.00 23.38 -26.86
C ASP A 245 7.64 22.03 -26.44
N ASN A 246 7.03 20.88 -26.77
CA ASN A 246 7.63 19.56 -26.57
C ASN A 246 8.91 19.35 -27.38
N LYS A 247 8.96 19.77 -28.65
CA LYS A 247 10.19 19.72 -29.48
C LYS A 247 11.31 20.60 -28.89
N ASN A 248 10.97 21.74 -28.28
CA ASN A 248 11.95 22.56 -27.56
C ASN A 248 12.42 21.89 -26.26
N LEU A 249 11.51 21.30 -25.47
CA LEU A 249 11.87 20.55 -24.26
C LEU A 249 12.82 19.39 -24.57
N GLN A 250 12.56 18.64 -25.65
CA GLN A 250 13.47 17.56 -26.10
C GLN A 250 14.87 18.09 -26.43
N LYS A 251 14.98 19.20 -27.19
CA LYS A 251 16.28 19.85 -27.47
C LYS A 251 17.01 20.31 -26.20
N VAL A 252 16.28 20.85 -25.21
CA VAL A 252 16.87 21.25 -23.92
C VAL A 252 17.36 20.02 -23.15
N CYS A 253 16.57 18.95 -23.10
CA CYS A 253 16.98 17.69 -22.47
C CYS A 253 18.22 17.07 -23.14
N ASP A 254 18.30 17.08 -24.47
CA ASP A 254 19.45 16.54 -25.21
C ASP A 254 20.70 17.42 -25.06
N GLY A 255 20.52 18.74 -25.00
CA GLY A 255 21.58 19.67 -24.60
C GLY A 255 22.09 19.41 -23.17
N LEU A 256 21.18 19.15 -22.22
CA LEU A 256 21.54 18.78 -20.84
C LEU A 256 22.30 17.46 -20.79
N LYS A 257 21.84 16.42 -21.50
CA LYS A 257 22.55 15.14 -21.62
C LYS A 257 23.96 15.32 -22.18
N SER A 258 24.12 16.14 -23.24
CA SER A 258 25.44 16.44 -23.81
C SER A 258 26.36 17.16 -22.81
N LEU A 259 25.83 18.06 -21.99
CA LEU A 259 26.58 18.72 -20.93
C LEU A 259 26.98 17.75 -19.81
N VAL A 260 26.08 16.86 -19.38
CA VAL A 260 26.37 15.81 -18.39
C VAL A 260 27.46 14.86 -18.90
N LEU A 261 27.38 14.41 -20.16
CA LEU A 261 28.42 13.55 -20.75
C LEU A 261 29.78 14.26 -20.84
N LYS A 262 29.81 15.55 -21.20
CA LYS A 262 31.05 16.35 -21.21
C LYS A 262 31.60 16.61 -19.80
N LEU A 263 30.73 16.66 -18.79
CA LEU A 263 31.15 16.80 -17.39
C LEU A 263 31.74 15.47 -16.88
N ASP A 264 31.09 14.34 -17.16
CA ASP A 264 31.59 12.99 -16.85
C ASP A 264 32.97 12.72 -17.50
N GLU A 265 33.14 13.07 -18.78
CA GLU A 265 34.42 12.97 -19.48
C GLU A 265 35.50 13.88 -18.86
N ARG A 266 35.15 15.11 -18.47
CA ARG A 266 36.08 16.03 -17.78
C ARG A 266 36.43 15.58 -16.37
N VAL A 267 35.50 14.97 -15.64
CA VAL A 267 35.75 14.38 -14.31
C VAL A 267 36.75 13.22 -14.45
N LYS A 268 36.50 12.29 -15.39
CA LYS A 268 37.44 11.19 -15.70
C LYS A 268 38.83 11.66 -16.14
N GLN A 269 38.92 12.76 -16.89
CA GLN A 269 40.21 13.37 -17.26
C GLN A 269 40.94 14.01 -16.07
N LEU A 270 40.22 14.56 -15.09
CA LEU A 270 40.81 15.11 -13.87
C LEU A 270 41.22 14.02 -12.88
N GLU A 271 40.42 12.95 -12.76
CA GLU A 271 40.73 11.78 -11.92
C GLU A 271 41.94 10.97 -12.46
N SER A 272 42.19 11.00 -13.77
CA SER A 272 43.35 10.35 -14.40
C SER A 272 44.59 11.25 -14.55
N GLY A 273 44.50 12.53 -14.19
CA GLY A 273 45.51 13.55 -14.49
C GLY A 273 46.02 14.33 -13.27
N GLY A 274 46.61 13.66 -12.27
CA GLY A 274 46.96 14.30 -10.99
C GLY A 274 48.16 13.71 -10.22
N GLY A 275 49.33 13.57 -10.86
CA GLY A 275 50.54 13.03 -10.22
C GLY A 275 51.69 14.03 -10.02
N ALA A 276 51.94 14.38 -8.74
CA ALA A 276 53.19 14.91 -8.16
C ALA A 276 53.67 16.37 -8.41
N ALA A 277 53.74 17.11 -7.30
CA ALA A 277 54.88 17.98 -6.96
C ALA A 277 55.36 17.60 -5.54
N LYS A 278 56.68 17.54 -5.31
CA LYS A 278 57.33 16.93 -4.12
C LYS A 278 58.27 17.93 -3.42
N PRO A 279 58.62 17.72 -2.13
CA PRO A 279 59.99 17.22 -1.82
C PRO A 279 59.97 16.16 -0.69
N ALA A 280 60.52 14.93 -0.88
CA ALA A 280 61.92 14.51 -0.65
C ALA A 280 62.20 14.19 0.84
N ALA A 281 62.63 12.98 1.26
CA ALA A 281 63.01 11.72 0.59
C ALA A 281 62.53 10.50 1.46
N ALA A 282 62.88 9.21 1.33
CA ALA A 282 63.85 8.47 0.50
C ALA A 282 63.34 7.05 0.10
N LYS A 283 64.06 5.97 0.47
CA LYS A 283 63.79 4.51 0.28
C LYS A 283 64.83 3.70 1.13
N PRO A 284 64.79 2.34 1.30
CA PRO A 284 64.04 1.30 0.55
C PRO A 284 63.41 0.10 1.32
N ALA A 285 62.55 -0.67 0.60
CA ALA A 285 62.12 -2.08 0.80
C ALA A 285 61.23 -2.40 2.04
N ALA A 286 60.36 -3.43 2.06
CA ALA A 286 60.03 -4.50 1.09
C ALA A 286 58.50 -4.77 1.03
N ALA A 287 58.05 -5.83 0.34
CA ALA A 287 56.63 -6.11 0.06
C ALA A 287 55.90 -6.91 1.16
N ALA A 288 54.59 -6.62 1.32
CA ALA A 288 53.54 -7.51 1.85
C ALA A 288 52.17 -6.98 1.34
N GLU A 289 51.15 -7.84 1.31
CA GLU A 289 49.78 -7.51 0.87
C GLU A 289 48.86 -7.10 2.05
N GLU A 290 47.59 -6.90 1.70
CA GLU A 290 46.39 -6.72 2.54
C GLU A 290 45.98 -5.28 2.90
N ASP A 291 44.65 -5.14 2.96
CA ASP A 291 43.87 -3.92 2.80
C ASP A 291 43.47 -3.39 4.19
N ASP A 292 43.99 -2.23 4.58
CA ASP A 292 43.89 -1.72 5.96
C ASP A 292 42.63 -0.86 6.15
N ASP A 293 41.68 -1.41 6.91
CA ASP A 293 40.38 -0.79 7.19
C ASP A 293 40.56 0.39 8.15
N VAL A 294 40.34 1.61 7.65
CA VAL A 294 40.80 2.85 8.29
C VAL A 294 39.98 3.21 9.53
N ASP A 295 40.39 2.73 10.70
CA ASP A 295 39.87 3.21 12.00
C ASP A 295 40.41 4.62 12.31
N LEU A 296 39.70 5.61 11.77
CA LEU A 296 40.01 7.03 11.89
C LEU A 296 39.64 7.63 13.27
N PHE A 297 39.52 6.83 14.33
CA PHE A 297 39.25 7.28 15.70
C PHE A 297 40.23 6.77 16.78
N GLY A 298 41.37 6.20 16.35
CA GLY A 298 42.41 5.61 17.23
C GLY A 298 43.64 6.50 17.54
N SER A 299 43.47 7.74 18.01
CA SER A 299 44.51 8.49 18.72
C SER A 299 43.88 9.34 19.83
N ASP A 300 44.45 9.51 21.02
CA ASP A 300 45.86 9.45 21.42
C ASP A 300 46.01 9.03 22.92
N SER A 301 47.25 8.88 23.39
CA SER A 301 47.75 8.66 24.76
C SER A 301 47.79 7.23 25.35
N ASP A 302 49.04 6.78 25.43
CA ASP A 302 49.72 6.13 26.57
C ASP A 302 49.78 4.59 26.62
N GLU A 303 50.96 4.10 26.24
CA GLU A 303 51.45 2.74 26.45
C GLU A 303 51.79 2.44 27.93
N GLU A 304 51.96 1.15 28.23
CA GLU A 304 52.54 0.63 29.49
C GLU A 304 51.73 0.79 30.80
N GLU A 305 50.55 0.18 30.89
CA GLU A 305 50.19 -0.54 32.12
C GLU A 305 49.14 -1.68 31.95
N ASP A 306 49.35 -2.76 32.71
CA ASP A 306 48.40 -3.82 33.05
C ASP A 306 48.02 -4.92 32.02
N ALA A 307 48.93 -5.89 31.86
CA ALA A 307 48.57 -7.28 31.57
C ALA A 307 47.55 -7.85 32.59
N GLU A 308 47.49 -7.29 33.81
CA GLU A 308 46.50 -7.60 34.83
C GLU A 308 45.08 -7.11 34.46
N LYS A 309 44.93 -5.94 33.81
CA LYS A 309 43.65 -5.46 33.27
C LYS A 309 43.16 -6.34 32.12
N VAL A 310 44.06 -6.89 31.30
CA VAL A 310 43.72 -7.88 30.25
C VAL A 310 43.25 -9.19 30.89
N ARG A 311 43.96 -9.73 31.89
CA ARG A 311 43.50 -10.90 32.65
C ARG A 311 42.18 -10.67 33.38
N ILE A 312 41.98 -9.52 34.01
CA ILE A 312 40.71 -9.16 34.65
C ILE A 312 39.58 -9.02 33.61
N ARG A 313 39.88 -8.53 32.40
CA ARG A 313 38.92 -8.49 31.27
C ARG A 313 38.56 -9.91 30.83
N GLU A 314 39.53 -10.82 30.70
CA GLU A 314 39.30 -12.22 30.38
C GLU A 314 38.56 -12.99 31.47
N GLU A 315 38.91 -12.81 32.75
CA GLU A 315 38.20 -13.43 33.88
C GLU A 315 36.78 -12.87 33.99
N ARG A 316 36.56 -11.57 33.74
CA ARG A 316 35.22 -10.99 33.65
C ARG A 316 34.45 -11.54 32.44
N LEU A 317 35.09 -11.75 31.29
CA LEU A 317 34.48 -12.39 30.13
C LEU A 317 34.12 -13.85 30.42
N LYS A 318 35.04 -14.65 30.98
CA LYS A 318 34.81 -16.05 31.37
C LYS A 318 33.71 -16.16 32.44
N ALA A 319 33.72 -15.29 33.46
CA ALA A 319 32.64 -15.19 34.44
C ALA A 319 31.32 -14.68 33.84
N TYR A 320 31.35 -13.90 32.76
CA TYR A 320 30.16 -13.50 32.00
C TYR A 320 29.62 -14.66 31.17
N HIS A 321 30.48 -15.46 30.53
CA HIS A 321 30.11 -16.70 29.82
C HIS A 321 29.55 -17.75 30.79
N GLU A 322 30.14 -17.96 31.98
CA GLU A 322 29.57 -18.84 33.02
C GLU A 322 28.24 -18.31 33.59
N LYS A 323 28.08 -16.99 33.74
CA LYS A 323 26.80 -16.39 34.13
C LYS A 323 25.77 -16.37 33.00
N LYS A 324 26.19 -16.61 31.74
CA LYS A 324 25.30 -16.79 30.59
C LYS A 324 24.89 -18.26 30.43
N SER A 325 25.78 -19.22 30.70
CA SER A 325 25.46 -20.67 30.70
C SER A 325 24.68 -21.14 31.93
N LYS A 326 24.74 -20.42 33.07
CA LYS A 326 23.93 -20.68 34.27
C LYS A 326 22.62 -19.86 34.35
N LYS A 327 22.20 -19.24 33.24
CA LYS A 327 20.80 -18.79 33.05
C LYS A 327 20.09 -19.81 32.16
N PRO A 328 18.87 -20.27 32.50
CA PRO A 328 18.11 -21.10 31.57
C PRO A 328 17.85 -20.29 30.30
N ALA A 329 18.36 -20.77 29.17
CA ALA A 329 17.95 -20.24 27.88
C ALA A 329 16.44 -20.45 27.74
N LEU A 330 15.70 -19.40 27.36
CA LEU A 330 14.33 -19.58 26.91
C LEU A 330 14.41 -20.28 25.55
N ILE A 331 14.26 -21.60 25.56
CA ILE A 331 14.12 -22.42 24.36
C ILE A 331 12.86 -21.94 23.64
N ALA A 332 13.05 -21.13 22.60
CA ALA A 332 11.97 -20.74 21.72
C ALA A 332 11.53 -21.97 20.93
N LYS A 333 10.26 -22.36 21.06
CA LYS A 333 9.69 -23.45 20.28
C LYS A 333 8.81 -22.85 19.19
N THR A 334 8.90 -23.35 17.98
CA THR A 334 7.98 -22.98 16.91
C THR A 334 7.22 -24.21 16.48
N SER A 335 5.89 -24.16 16.53
CA SER A 335 5.06 -25.13 15.83
C SER A 335 4.96 -24.70 14.38
N VAL A 336 5.35 -25.61 13.49
CA VAL A 336 5.29 -25.45 12.05
C VAL A 336 4.27 -26.45 11.50
N LEU A 337 3.51 -26.02 10.52
CA LEU A 337 2.53 -26.81 9.82
C LEU A 337 2.98 -26.85 8.35
N LEU A 338 3.47 -28.01 7.94
CA LEU A 338 4.03 -28.30 6.63
C LEU A 338 2.97 -28.97 5.76
N ASP A 339 2.73 -28.43 4.57
CA ASP A 339 1.91 -29.05 3.54
C ASP A 339 2.86 -29.77 2.56
N VAL A 340 2.90 -31.10 2.62
CA VAL A 340 3.68 -31.96 1.73
C VAL A 340 2.78 -32.39 0.57
N LYS A 341 3.20 -32.10 -0.67
CA LYS A 341 2.46 -32.43 -1.88
C LYS A 341 3.08 -33.65 -2.57
N PRO A 342 2.35 -34.76 -2.76
CA PRO A 342 2.85 -35.90 -3.52
C PRO A 342 2.81 -35.63 -5.03
N TRP A 343 3.49 -36.49 -5.81
CA TRP A 343 3.50 -36.43 -7.27
C TRP A 343 2.16 -36.81 -7.91
N ASP A 344 1.51 -37.88 -7.43
CA ASP A 344 0.28 -38.41 -8.02
C ASP A 344 -0.68 -39.04 -6.98
N ASP A 345 -1.92 -39.37 -7.38
CA ASP A 345 -2.96 -39.90 -6.50
C ASP A 345 -2.79 -41.39 -6.11
N GLU A 346 -1.93 -42.13 -6.81
CA GLU A 346 -1.49 -43.50 -6.45
C GLU A 346 -0.36 -43.54 -5.40
N THR A 347 0.15 -42.38 -4.92
CA THR A 347 1.26 -42.34 -3.96
C THR A 347 0.86 -42.89 -2.57
N ASP A 348 1.62 -43.85 -2.04
CA ASP A 348 1.37 -44.46 -0.72
C ASP A 348 1.56 -43.45 0.44
N MET A 349 0.45 -42.82 0.86
CA MET A 349 0.45 -41.74 1.86
C MET A 349 1.01 -42.17 3.23
N ASP A 350 0.86 -43.44 3.59
CA ASP A 350 1.43 -44.01 4.83
C ASP A 350 2.94 -44.27 4.72
N ALA A 351 3.46 -44.55 3.52
CA ALA A 351 4.90 -44.66 3.28
C ALA A 351 5.57 -43.28 3.39
N MET A 352 4.96 -42.24 2.81
CA MET A 352 5.42 -40.85 2.94
C MET A 352 5.41 -40.38 4.41
N LEU A 353 4.37 -40.72 5.18
CA LEU A 353 4.33 -40.45 6.63
C LEU A 353 5.43 -41.17 7.40
N LYS A 354 5.78 -42.40 6.99
CA LYS A 354 6.85 -43.18 7.61
C LYS A 354 8.24 -42.62 7.26
N ALA A 355 8.46 -42.18 6.02
CA ALA A 355 9.68 -41.50 5.59
C ALA A 355 9.89 -40.19 6.38
N CYS A 356 8.88 -39.32 6.43
CA CYS A 356 8.95 -38.07 7.21
C CYS A 356 9.30 -38.33 8.69
N LYS A 357 8.67 -39.34 9.31
CA LYS A 357 8.93 -39.73 10.71
C LYS A 357 10.26 -40.46 10.94
N THR A 358 11.02 -40.79 9.89
CA THR A 358 12.37 -41.36 10.00
C THR A 358 13.43 -40.26 10.18
N ILE A 359 13.10 -38.99 9.89
CA ILE A 359 13.95 -37.85 10.22
C ILE A 359 13.83 -37.54 11.72
N GLU A 360 14.85 -37.92 12.49
CA GLU A 360 15.02 -37.56 13.90
C GLU A 360 16.19 -36.57 14.06
N LYS A 361 15.89 -35.30 14.37
CA LYS A 361 16.87 -34.27 14.80
C LYS A 361 16.62 -33.90 16.27
N GLU A 362 17.67 -33.57 17.02
CA GLU A 362 17.54 -33.17 18.43
C GLU A 362 16.76 -31.85 18.55
N GLY A 363 15.55 -31.90 19.09
CA GLY A 363 14.63 -30.75 19.19
C GLY A 363 13.47 -30.75 18.20
N LEU A 364 13.36 -31.76 17.33
CA LEU A 364 12.22 -31.97 16.43
C LEU A 364 11.19 -32.93 17.06
N VAL A 365 9.92 -32.53 17.13
CA VAL A 365 8.81 -33.38 17.56
C VAL A 365 7.73 -33.42 16.47
N TRP A 366 7.51 -34.59 15.89
CA TRP A 366 6.43 -34.83 14.93
C TRP A 366 5.07 -34.91 15.63
N GLY A 367 4.13 -34.10 15.17
CA GLY A 367 2.75 -34.01 15.67
C GLY A 367 1.74 -34.78 14.82
N ALA A 368 0.49 -34.35 14.87
CA ALA A 368 -0.59 -34.96 14.11
C ALA A 368 -0.48 -34.64 12.61
N SER A 369 -0.86 -35.61 11.78
CA SER A 369 -0.98 -35.46 10.32
C SER A 369 -2.44 -35.53 9.87
N LYS A 370 -2.79 -34.77 8.83
CA LYS A 370 -4.13 -34.70 8.26
C LYS A 370 -4.05 -34.67 6.73
N LEU A 371 -4.95 -35.37 6.05
CA LEU A 371 -5.09 -35.29 4.60
C LEU A 371 -6.06 -34.16 4.23
N VAL A 372 -5.66 -33.30 3.29
CA VAL A 372 -6.48 -32.20 2.77
C VAL A 372 -6.62 -32.37 1.25
N PRO A 373 -7.84 -32.42 0.68
CA PRO A 373 -8.00 -32.53 -0.76
C PRO A 373 -7.56 -31.24 -1.45
N VAL A 374 -6.76 -31.39 -2.51
CA VAL A 374 -6.48 -30.36 -3.52
C VAL A 374 -7.22 -30.83 -4.79
N GLY A 375 -7.82 -29.93 -5.57
CA GLY A 375 -8.68 -30.33 -6.68
C GLY A 375 -8.01 -31.31 -7.67
N TYR A 376 -8.83 -32.07 -8.43
CA TYR A 376 -8.40 -33.14 -9.35
C TYR A 376 -7.92 -34.45 -8.69
N GLY A 377 -8.48 -34.82 -7.53
CA GLY A 377 -8.28 -36.15 -6.90
C GLY A 377 -7.11 -36.23 -5.92
N ILE A 378 -6.09 -35.39 -6.11
CA ILE A 378 -4.86 -35.34 -5.31
C ILE A 378 -5.15 -34.88 -3.86
N LYS A 379 -4.49 -35.51 -2.88
CA LYS A 379 -4.57 -35.11 -1.46
C LYS A 379 -3.19 -34.66 -0.99
N LYS A 380 -3.08 -33.43 -0.47
CA LYS A 380 -1.87 -32.99 0.22
C LYS A 380 -1.86 -33.53 1.66
N LEU A 381 -0.68 -33.85 2.15
CA LEU A 381 -0.44 -34.28 3.52
C LEU A 381 -0.02 -33.08 4.36
N GLN A 382 -0.89 -32.68 5.28
CA GLN A 382 -0.63 -31.62 6.23
C GLN A 382 -0.04 -32.22 7.51
N VAL A 383 1.24 -31.96 7.80
CA VAL A 383 1.95 -32.47 8.96
C VAL A 383 2.28 -31.33 9.92
N MET A 384 1.87 -31.47 11.18
CA MET A 384 2.31 -30.57 12.24
C MET A 384 3.64 -31.08 12.83
N CYS A 385 4.61 -30.19 13.03
CA CYS A 385 5.80 -30.46 13.84
C CYS A 385 6.03 -29.32 14.84
N VAL A 386 6.85 -29.58 15.85
CA VAL A 386 7.37 -28.58 16.79
C VAL A 386 8.89 -28.66 16.75
N VAL A 387 9.53 -27.52 16.45
CA VAL A 387 10.99 -27.37 16.39
C VAL A 387 11.48 -26.48 17.52
N GLU A 388 12.69 -26.73 18.01
CA GLU A 388 13.45 -25.81 18.86
C GLU A 388 14.31 -24.91 17.97
N ASP A 389 13.98 -23.61 17.91
CA ASP A 389 14.55 -22.64 16.94
C ASP A 389 16.09 -22.56 17.00
N ASP A 390 16.68 -22.80 18.18
CA ASP A 390 18.13 -22.77 18.43
C ASP A 390 18.89 -24.00 17.87
N LYS A 391 18.19 -25.05 17.43
CA LYS A 391 18.79 -26.35 17.03
C LYS A 391 18.38 -26.85 15.64
N VAL A 392 17.19 -26.49 15.17
CA VAL A 392 16.64 -26.99 13.89
C VAL A 392 16.18 -25.81 13.07
N SER A 393 16.88 -25.54 11.97
CA SER A 393 16.40 -24.58 10.97
C SER A 393 15.23 -25.19 10.19
N ILE A 394 14.21 -24.37 9.92
CA ILE A 394 13.01 -24.81 9.20
C ILE A 394 13.35 -25.13 7.74
N ASP A 395 14.31 -24.40 7.16
CA ASP A 395 14.74 -24.56 5.77
C ASP A 395 15.47 -25.90 5.55
N GLU A 396 16.44 -26.29 6.41
CA GLU A 396 17.05 -27.63 6.34
C GLU A 396 16.01 -28.75 6.51
N LEU A 397 14.98 -28.54 7.35
CA LEU A 397 13.94 -29.53 7.54
C LEU A 397 13.09 -29.68 6.27
N CYS A 398 12.81 -28.58 5.55
CA CYS A 398 12.11 -28.63 4.28
C CYS A 398 12.97 -29.29 3.19
N GLU A 399 14.26 -28.98 3.11
CA GLU A 399 15.21 -29.60 2.19
C GLU A 399 15.31 -31.12 2.41
N GLN A 400 15.45 -31.58 3.66
CA GLN A 400 15.52 -33.01 3.98
C GLN A 400 14.22 -33.79 3.69
N ILE A 401 13.06 -33.13 3.67
CA ILE A 401 11.79 -33.74 3.27
C ILE A 401 11.67 -33.73 1.74
N ALA A 402 12.19 -32.70 1.06
CA ALA A 402 12.22 -32.60 -0.40
C ALA A 402 13.23 -33.57 -1.05
N GLU A 403 14.28 -33.98 -0.35
CA GLU A 403 15.25 -35.00 -0.80
C GLU A 403 14.61 -36.38 -1.03
N PHE A 404 13.40 -36.63 -0.50
CA PHE A 404 12.57 -37.79 -0.87
C PHE A 404 11.83 -37.56 -2.21
N GLU A 405 12.60 -37.31 -3.27
CA GLU A 405 12.11 -37.00 -4.63
C GLU A 405 11.12 -38.05 -5.17
N ASP A 406 11.27 -39.33 -4.79
CA ASP A 406 10.39 -40.44 -5.17
C ASP A 406 8.93 -40.28 -4.72
N PHE A 407 8.67 -39.49 -3.66
CA PHE A 407 7.34 -39.36 -3.04
C PHE A 407 6.86 -37.91 -2.94
N VAL A 408 7.76 -36.93 -2.88
CA VAL A 408 7.46 -35.53 -2.61
C VAL A 408 7.73 -34.66 -3.83
N GLN A 409 6.71 -33.95 -4.30
CA GLN A 409 6.84 -32.95 -5.37
C GLN A 409 7.26 -31.58 -4.81
N SER A 410 6.73 -31.20 -3.65
CA SER A 410 7.05 -29.95 -2.97
C SER A 410 6.65 -29.97 -1.49
N VAL A 411 7.32 -29.16 -0.68
CA VAL A 411 7.02 -28.92 0.74
C VAL A 411 6.79 -27.44 0.94
N ASP A 412 5.58 -27.06 1.37
CA ASP A 412 5.21 -25.67 1.64
C ASP A 412 4.98 -25.43 3.13
N VAL A 413 5.50 -24.32 3.67
CA VAL A 413 5.18 -23.87 5.03
C VAL A 413 3.81 -23.19 5.03
N ALA A 414 2.76 -23.94 5.40
CA ALA A 414 1.39 -23.44 5.37
C ALA A 414 0.99 -22.65 6.63
N ALA A 415 1.64 -22.88 7.77
CA ALA A 415 1.60 -21.97 8.92
C ALA A 415 2.81 -22.14 9.84
N MET A 416 3.22 -21.07 10.52
CA MET A 416 4.19 -21.09 11.62
C MET A 416 3.62 -20.34 12.83
N SER A 417 3.87 -20.82 14.04
CA SER A 417 3.41 -20.20 15.29
C SER A 417 4.43 -20.44 16.39
N LYS A 418 4.97 -19.36 16.96
CA LYS A 418 5.92 -19.40 18.07
C LYS A 418 5.17 -19.70 19.38
N ILE A 419 5.70 -20.63 20.17
CA ILE A 419 5.15 -21.20 21.41
C ILE A 419 6.07 -20.86 22.60
#